data_AF-A0A368TJ09-F1
#
_entry.id   AF-A0A368TJ09-F1
#
_cell.length_a   1.000
_cell.length_b   1.000
_cell.length_c   1.000
_cell.angle_alpha   90.00
_cell.angle_beta   90.00
_cell.angle_gamma   90.00
#
_symmetry.space_group_name_H-M   'P 1'
#
loop_
_entity.id
_entity.type
_entity.pdbx_description
1 polymer ?
#
loop_
_entity_poly.entity_id
_entity_poly.type
_entity_poly.pdbx_seq_one_letter_code
_entity_poly.pdbx_strand_id
1 'polypeptide(L)'
;MVAIKRKGIRIKELANYGSSHHPAYTINVELEIDVSEGPDTLHRLFCQTGLISRETIPFDVVSDFRGSAEDNPFYSAVIMHEGITKEYRVMARDTGGSTRSGIIYEPVVYPEELRLMHPAEFAQLGIAVMAWGLHNYKYYFLRFIASKRYESFNIQVNRVGALTFLRLNLAESGLEEKKAPCSWYLKRLSIFEGFNLEEKVSKEIDAGYRMQDTG
;
A
#
# COMPACT_ATOMS: atom_id res chain seq x y z
N MET A 1 16.14 -9.95 -8.42
CA MET A 1 15.42 -8.77 -8.96
C MET A 1 14.42 -9.27 -9.98
N VAL A 2 13.30 -8.56 -10.15
CA VAL A 2 12.14 -8.97 -10.95
C VAL A 2 12.07 -8.15 -12.23
N ALA A 3 12.00 -8.82 -13.38
CA ALA A 3 11.92 -8.16 -14.67
C ALA A 3 10.47 -7.75 -15.00
N ILE A 4 10.25 -6.45 -15.23
CA ILE A 4 8.94 -5.93 -15.63
C ILE A 4 8.67 -6.26 -17.10
N LYS A 5 7.50 -6.87 -17.38
CA LYS A 5 7.04 -7.15 -18.75
C LYS A 5 6.21 -6.01 -19.32
N ARG A 6 5.32 -5.44 -18.51
CA ARG A 6 4.51 -4.28 -18.87
C ARG A 6 4.34 -3.38 -17.65
N LYS A 7 4.16 -2.09 -17.90
CA LYS A 7 3.88 -1.11 -16.86
C LYS A 7 2.98 0.00 -17.37
N GLY A 8 2.15 0.54 -16.49
CA GLY A 8 1.41 1.77 -16.67
C GLY A 8 1.56 2.63 -15.43
N ILE A 9 1.71 3.95 -15.61
CA ILE A 9 1.66 4.94 -14.52
C ILE A 9 0.59 5.94 -14.91
N ARG A 10 -0.30 6.28 -13.97
CA ARG A 10 -1.35 7.28 -14.20
C ARG A 10 -1.51 8.16 -12.98
N ILE A 11 -1.44 9.47 -13.20
CA ILE A 11 -1.81 10.46 -12.19
C ILE A 11 -3.33 10.51 -12.14
N LYS A 12 -3.92 10.13 -11.01
CA LYS A 12 -5.36 10.22 -10.74
C LYS A 12 -5.73 11.58 -10.16
N GLU A 13 -4.81 12.17 -9.40
CA GLU A 13 -5.01 13.46 -8.75
C GLU A 13 -3.66 14.16 -8.59
N LEU A 14 -3.63 15.44 -8.93
CA LEU A 14 -2.56 16.37 -8.64
C LEU A 14 -3.21 17.74 -8.43
N ALA A 15 -3.50 18.06 -7.18
CA ALA A 15 -4.23 19.28 -6.81
C ALA A 15 -3.51 20.00 -5.67
N ASN A 16 -3.43 21.33 -5.74
CA ASN A 16 -3.02 22.16 -4.61
C ASN A 16 -4.27 22.69 -3.91
N TYR A 17 -4.50 22.27 -2.67
CA TYR A 17 -5.60 22.79 -1.85
C TYR A 17 -5.17 23.95 -0.93
N GLY A 18 -3.88 24.31 -0.96
CA GLY A 18 -3.30 25.44 -0.25
C GLY A 18 -3.17 26.68 -1.13
N SER A 19 -2.45 27.66 -0.63
CA SER A 19 -2.06 28.84 -1.42
C SER A 19 -0.71 28.60 -2.11
N SER A 20 -0.30 29.50 -3.01
CA SER A 20 1.04 29.43 -3.62
C SER A 20 2.17 29.58 -2.61
N HIS A 21 1.96 30.30 -1.51
CA HIS A 21 2.96 30.52 -0.45
C HIS A 21 2.92 29.44 0.64
N HIS A 22 1.78 28.76 0.80
CA HIS A 22 1.59 27.64 1.70
C HIS A 22 0.89 26.50 0.94
N PRO A 23 1.61 25.76 0.09
CA PRO A 23 1.02 24.68 -0.69
C PRO A 23 0.56 23.52 0.20
N ALA A 24 -0.50 22.86 -0.23
CA ALA A 24 -1.02 21.64 0.37
C ALA A 24 -1.47 20.71 -0.76
N TYR A 25 -0.48 20.08 -1.41
CA TYR A 25 -0.72 19.18 -2.51
C TYR A 25 -1.35 17.87 -2.05
N THR A 26 -2.31 17.39 -2.82
CA THR A 26 -2.77 16.00 -2.81
C THR A 26 -2.39 15.37 -4.13
N ILE A 27 -1.68 14.24 -4.04
CA ILE A 27 -1.14 13.53 -5.19
C ILE A 27 -1.61 12.08 -5.08
N ASN A 28 -2.31 11.59 -6.11
CA ASN A 28 -2.75 10.21 -6.23
C ASN A 28 -2.22 9.62 -7.53
N VAL A 29 -1.52 8.50 -7.42
CA VAL A 29 -0.88 7.79 -8.52
C VAL A 29 -1.34 6.34 -8.51
N GLU A 30 -1.81 5.89 -9.67
CA GLU A 30 -2.06 4.48 -9.95
C GLU A 30 -0.91 3.92 -10.77
N LEU A 31 -0.43 2.73 -10.38
CA LEU A 31 0.54 1.97 -11.15
C LEU A 31 0.00 0.57 -11.44
N GLU A 32 0.28 0.10 -12.62
CA GLU A 32 -0.02 -1.26 -13.07
C GLU A 32 1.28 -1.90 -13.55
N ILE A 33 1.58 -3.12 -13.11
CA ILE A 33 2.84 -3.82 -13.43
C ILE A 33 2.53 -5.29 -13.72
N ASP A 34 3.04 -5.79 -14.85
CA ASP A 34 3.03 -7.23 -15.17
C ASP A 34 4.42 -7.84 -15.02
N VAL A 35 4.50 -8.99 -14.37
CA VAL A 35 5.73 -9.77 -14.18
C VAL A 35 5.50 -11.26 -14.41
N SER A 36 6.56 -12.04 -14.60
CA SER A 36 6.45 -13.49 -14.83
C SER A 36 6.37 -14.29 -13.53
N GLU A 37 7.03 -13.79 -12.48
CA GLU A 37 7.11 -14.34 -11.13
C GLU A 37 5.73 -14.51 -10.51
N GLY A 38 5.52 -15.63 -9.81
CA GLY A 38 4.24 -15.90 -9.16
C GLY A 38 3.97 -14.99 -7.94
N PRO A 39 2.71 -14.89 -7.48
CA PRO A 39 2.34 -14.11 -6.30
C PRO A 39 3.13 -14.51 -5.04
N ASP A 40 3.38 -15.81 -4.85
CA ASP A 40 4.22 -16.33 -3.76
C ASP A 40 5.67 -15.83 -3.79
N THR A 41 6.29 -15.82 -4.98
CA THR A 41 7.65 -15.31 -5.15
C THR A 41 7.71 -13.82 -4.84
N LEU A 42 6.75 -13.05 -5.34
CA LEU A 42 6.67 -11.61 -5.06
C LEU A 42 6.45 -11.35 -3.57
N HIS A 43 5.56 -12.13 -2.94
CA HIS A 43 5.31 -12.05 -1.51
C HIS A 43 6.62 -12.23 -0.71
N ARG A 44 7.40 -13.28 -1.00
CA ARG A 44 8.70 -13.52 -0.36
C ARG A 44 9.69 -12.36 -0.56
N LEU A 45 9.77 -11.82 -1.78
CA LEU A 45 10.63 -10.67 -2.08
C LEU A 45 10.19 -9.42 -1.31
N PHE A 46 8.89 -9.18 -1.17
CA PHE A 46 8.36 -8.06 -0.40
C PHE A 46 8.47 -8.24 1.11
N CYS A 47 8.56 -9.48 1.62
CA CYS A 47 9.01 -9.71 3.00
C CYS A 47 10.46 -9.24 3.19
N GLN A 48 11.35 -9.53 2.23
CA GLN A 48 12.76 -9.14 2.30
C GLN A 48 12.97 -7.63 2.26
N THR A 49 12.13 -6.89 1.53
CA THR A 49 12.17 -5.41 1.54
C THR A 49 11.48 -4.79 2.75
N GLY A 50 10.82 -5.59 3.58
CA GLY A 50 10.02 -5.13 4.72
C GLY A 50 8.69 -4.49 4.33
N LEU A 51 8.27 -4.58 3.06
CA LEU A 51 6.93 -4.14 2.64
C LEU A 51 5.85 -5.02 3.27
N ILE A 52 6.10 -6.34 3.36
CA ILE A 52 5.27 -7.28 4.11
C ILE A 52 5.96 -7.51 5.45
N SER A 53 5.51 -6.82 6.49
CA SER A 53 6.12 -6.83 7.82
C SER A 53 5.10 -6.45 8.89
N ARG A 54 5.48 -6.55 10.17
CA ARG A 54 4.62 -6.12 11.29
C ARG A 54 4.35 -4.61 11.31
N GLU A 55 5.17 -3.81 10.61
CA GLU A 55 4.98 -2.36 10.49
C GLU A 55 3.84 -2.01 9.52
N THR A 56 3.61 -2.85 8.50
CA THR A 56 2.56 -2.64 7.49
C THR A 56 1.34 -3.54 7.72
N ILE A 57 1.50 -4.63 8.47
CA ILE A 57 0.46 -5.58 8.83
C ILE A 57 0.50 -5.75 10.35
N PRO A 58 -0.21 -4.90 11.11
CA PRO A 58 -0.12 -4.92 12.56
C PRO A 58 -0.80 -6.18 13.13
N PHE A 59 -0.22 -6.72 14.21
CA PHE A 59 -0.81 -7.74 15.09
C PHE A 59 -1.09 -7.22 16.51
N ASP A 60 -0.63 -6.00 16.78
CA ASP A 60 -0.88 -5.26 18.00
C ASP A 60 -1.78 -4.06 17.69
N VAL A 61 -2.43 -3.51 18.73
CA VAL A 61 -3.31 -2.35 18.61
C VAL A 61 -2.55 -1.15 18.02
N VAL A 62 -3.16 -0.49 17.04
CA VAL A 62 -2.59 0.70 16.36
C VAL A 62 -3.53 1.90 16.45
N SER A 63 -2.96 3.10 16.39
CA SER A 63 -3.70 4.36 16.35
C SER A 63 -3.57 5.02 14.98
N ASP A 64 -4.65 5.62 14.51
CA ASP A 64 -4.69 6.43 13.29
C ASP A 64 -4.23 5.72 12.01
N PHE A 65 -4.30 4.39 12.03
CA PHE A 65 -3.85 3.50 10.98
C PHE A 65 -4.86 2.37 10.79
N ARG A 66 -5.43 2.29 9.59
CA ARG A 66 -6.32 1.20 9.17
C ARG A 66 -5.89 0.64 7.81
N GLY A 67 -6.58 -0.39 7.32
CA GLY A 67 -6.28 -1.00 6.03
C GLY A 67 -6.50 -0.01 4.88
N SER A 68 -7.74 0.33 4.54
CA SER A 68 -8.02 1.37 3.52
C SER A 68 -9.03 2.42 3.99
N ALA A 69 -9.19 3.47 3.19
CA ALA A 69 -10.25 4.44 3.39
C ALA A 69 -11.68 3.83 3.27
N GLU A 70 -11.78 2.70 2.57
CA GLU A 70 -13.00 1.95 2.23
C GLU A 70 -13.16 0.69 3.10
N ASP A 71 -12.50 0.63 4.25
CA ASP A 71 -12.57 -0.48 5.21
C ASP A 71 -12.07 -1.85 4.71
N ASN A 72 -11.14 -1.85 3.73
CA ASN A 72 -10.39 -3.05 3.39
C ASN A 72 -9.49 -3.47 4.57
N PRO A 73 -9.18 -4.77 4.74
CA PRO A 73 -8.24 -5.26 5.77
C PRO A 73 -6.84 -4.68 5.56
N PHE A 74 -6.00 -4.71 6.61
CA PHE A 74 -4.57 -4.42 6.46
C PHE A 74 -3.93 -5.34 5.41
N TYR A 75 -4.28 -6.61 5.46
CA TYR A 75 -3.79 -7.62 4.53
C TYR A 75 -4.88 -8.63 4.21
N SER A 76 -4.93 -9.08 2.95
CA SER A 76 -5.76 -10.20 2.52
C SER A 76 -4.96 -11.11 1.61
N ALA A 77 -5.20 -12.41 1.67
CA ALA A 77 -4.56 -13.38 0.79
C ALA A 77 -5.43 -14.60 0.56
N VAL A 78 -5.22 -15.23 -0.60
CA VAL A 78 -5.61 -16.61 -0.86
C VAL A 78 -4.35 -17.45 -0.66
N ILE A 79 -4.38 -18.34 0.31
CA ILE A 79 -3.23 -19.15 0.71
C ILE A 79 -3.51 -20.64 0.54
N MET A 80 -2.46 -21.43 0.35
CA MET A 80 -2.47 -22.88 0.44
C MET A 80 -1.79 -23.27 1.75
N HIS A 81 -2.55 -23.83 2.70
CA HIS A 81 -2.06 -24.26 4.00
C HIS A 81 -2.57 -25.68 4.26
N GLU A 82 -1.64 -26.60 4.57
CA GLU A 82 -1.95 -28.03 4.80
C GLU A 82 -2.72 -28.69 3.64
N GLY A 83 -2.45 -28.26 2.41
CA GLY A 83 -3.12 -28.76 1.20
C GLY A 83 -4.53 -28.22 0.98
N ILE A 84 -4.99 -27.27 1.80
CA ILE A 84 -6.31 -26.64 1.70
C ILE A 84 -6.14 -25.16 1.33
N THR A 85 -6.90 -24.71 0.33
CA THR A 85 -6.99 -23.29 -0.01
C THR A 85 -7.85 -22.56 1.03
N LYS A 86 -7.31 -21.50 1.63
CA LYS A 86 -8.01 -20.65 2.61
C LYS A 86 -7.92 -19.18 2.23
N GLU A 87 -8.95 -18.41 2.60
CA GLU A 87 -8.85 -16.95 2.62
C GLU A 87 -8.28 -16.51 3.97
N TYR A 88 -7.17 -15.79 3.94
CA TYR A 88 -6.54 -15.21 5.12
C TYR A 88 -6.72 -13.70 5.11
N ARG A 89 -7.08 -13.09 6.24
CA ARG A 89 -7.27 -11.64 6.38
C ARG A 89 -6.77 -11.14 7.72
N VAL A 90 -6.22 -9.93 7.73
CA VAL A 90 -5.92 -9.16 8.94
C VAL A 90 -6.80 -7.92 8.91
N MET A 91 -7.96 -8.00 9.56
CA MET A 91 -8.97 -6.95 9.58
C MET A 91 -8.56 -5.84 10.57
N ALA A 92 -8.94 -4.60 10.27
CA ALA A 92 -8.85 -3.49 11.22
C ALA A 92 -10.21 -3.34 11.92
N ARG A 93 -10.33 -3.77 13.17
CA ARG A 93 -11.55 -3.56 13.97
C ARG A 93 -11.43 -2.24 14.71
N ASP A 94 -12.29 -1.28 14.38
CA ASP A 94 -12.45 -0.07 15.20
C ASP A 94 -12.93 -0.50 16.59
N THR A 95 -12.15 -0.15 17.61
CA THR A 95 -12.42 -0.53 19.01
C THR A 95 -13.48 0.34 19.67
N GLY A 96 -13.97 1.39 19.00
CA GLY A 96 -14.92 2.32 19.55
C GLY A 96 -14.28 3.15 20.67
N GLY A 97 -13.61 4.23 20.28
CA GLY A 97 -12.91 5.08 21.23
C GLY A 97 -12.25 6.27 20.54
N SER A 98 -13.03 7.29 20.20
CA SER A 98 -12.47 8.62 19.93
C SER A 98 -11.97 9.17 21.26
N THR A 99 -10.72 8.86 21.58
CA THR A 99 -10.02 9.61 22.61
C THR A 99 -9.58 10.93 21.97
N ARG A 100 -9.25 11.95 22.78
CA ARG A 100 -8.57 13.13 22.24
C ARG A 100 -7.36 12.72 21.36
N SER A 101 -6.78 11.54 21.58
CA SER A 101 -5.55 10.96 21.01
C SER A 101 -5.65 10.29 19.62
N GLY A 102 -6.83 10.13 19.00
CA GLY A 102 -6.98 9.45 17.69
C GLY A 102 -8.02 8.32 17.69
N ILE A 103 -8.16 7.60 16.56
CA ILE A 103 -9.00 6.37 16.48
C ILE A 103 -8.10 5.14 16.61
N ILE A 104 -8.55 4.18 17.41
CA ILE A 104 -7.80 2.97 17.75
C ILE A 104 -8.37 1.77 16.99
N TYR A 105 -7.49 1.05 16.30
CA TYR A 105 -7.82 -0.17 15.57
C TYR A 105 -7.12 -1.37 16.19
N GLU A 106 -7.89 -2.43 16.42
CA GLU A 106 -7.40 -3.73 16.84
C GLU A 106 -7.32 -4.67 15.61
N PRO A 107 -6.15 -5.27 15.33
CA PRO A 107 -6.03 -6.25 14.28
C PRO A 107 -6.76 -7.55 14.65
N VAL A 108 -7.62 -8.03 13.75
CA VAL A 108 -8.33 -9.31 13.91
C VAL A 108 -7.99 -10.22 12.74
N VAL A 109 -7.39 -11.37 13.03
CA VAL A 109 -6.99 -12.34 12.00
C VAL A 109 -8.14 -13.30 11.71
N TYR A 110 -8.40 -13.54 10.43
CA TYR A 110 -9.32 -14.57 9.97
C TYR A 110 -8.61 -15.50 8.98
N PRO A 111 -8.82 -16.83 9.06
CA PRO A 111 -9.63 -17.50 10.06
C PRO A 111 -8.89 -17.61 11.42
N GLU A 112 -9.65 -17.78 12.50
CA GLU A 112 -9.15 -17.67 13.88
C GLU A 112 -8.03 -18.69 14.17
N GLU A 113 -8.06 -19.87 13.55
CA GLU A 113 -7.00 -20.87 13.73
C GLU A 113 -5.62 -20.40 13.23
N LEU A 114 -5.56 -19.39 12.37
CA LEU A 114 -4.32 -18.81 11.84
C LEU A 114 -3.90 -17.52 12.57
N ARG A 115 -4.54 -17.18 13.70
CA ARG A 115 -4.32 -15.92 14.43
C ARG A 115 -2.89 -15.63 14.87
N LEU A 116 -2.05 -16.66 15.01
CA LEU A 116 -0.65 -16.53 15.40
C LEU A 116 0.31 -16.52 14.20
N MET A 117 -0.18 -16.70 12.99
CA MET A 117 0.64 -16.80 11.78
C MET A 117 0.66 -15.46 11.07
N HIS A 118 1.76 -14.71 11.21
CA HIS A 118 1.90 -13.43 10.54
C HIS A 118 2.26 -13.62 9.06
N PRO A 119 1.75 -12.81 8.10
CA PRO A 119 2.05 -12.98 6.67
C PRO A 119 3.55 -13.03 6.35
N ALA A 120 4.35 -12.20 7.00
CA ALA A 120 5.82 -12.20 6.85
C ALA A 120 6.48 -13.56 7.14
N GLU A 121 5.83 -14.43 7.91
CA GLU A 121 6.34 -15.75 8.35
C GLU A 121 5.83 -16.89 7.46
N PHE A 122 4.87 -16.65 6.54
CA PHE A 122 4.25 -17.68 5.71
C PHE A 122 5.25 -18.59 4.99
N ALA A 123 6.30 -18.02 4.40
CA ALA A 123 7.32 -18.78 3.70
C ALA A 123 8.08 -19.75 4.63
N GLN A 124 8.33 -19.35 5.88
CA GLN A 124 9.00 -20.19 6.89
C GLN A 124 8.07 -21.30 7.39
N LEU A 125 6.76 -21.02 7.40
CA LEU A 125 5.71 -21.95 7.80
C LEU A 125 5.25 -22.88 6.67
N GLY A 126 5.85 -22.79 5.48
CA GLY A 126 5.46 -23.61 4.32
C GLY A 126 4.08 -23.25 3.74
N ILE A 127 3.59 -22.04 4.01
CA ILE A 127 2.31 -21.52 3.49
C ILE A 127 2.58 -20.82 2.16
N ALA A 128 1.97 -21.32 1.09
CA ALA A 128 2.11 -20.73 -0.24
C ALA A 128 1.03 -19.67 -0.50
N VAL A 129 1.41 -18.55 -1.12
CA VAL A 129 0.50 -17.43 -1.39
C VAL A 129 0.08 -17.41 -2.86
N MET A 130 -1.22 -17.56 -3.12
CA MET A 130 -1.79 -17.64 -4.48
C MET A 130 -2.22 -16.27 -5.01
N ALA A 131 -2.63 -15.37 -4.13
CA ALA A 131 -2.99 -13.99 -4.40
C ALA A 131 -2.94 -13.22 -3.08
N TRP A 132 -2.63 -11.92 -3.12
CA TRP A 132 -2.63 -11.11 -1.90
C TRP A 132 -2.84 -9.62 -2.18
N GLY A 133 -3.29 -8.91 -1.15
CA GLY A 133 -3.42 -7.47 -1.12
C GLY A 133 -2.92 -6.93 0.22
N LEU A 134 -2.30 -5.75 0.17
CA LEU A 134 -1.85 -4.99 1.33
C LEU A 134 -2.43 -3.58 1.20
N HIS A 135 -3.10 -3.14 2.26
CA HIS A 135 -3.76 -1.84 2.34
C HIS A 135 -3.29 -1.13 3.59
N ASN A 136 -2.77 0.07 3.44
CA ASN A 136 -2.31 0.90 4.53
C ASN A 136 -2.84 2.33 4.36
N TYR A 137 -3.73 2.74 5.25
CA TYR A 137 -4.28 4.10 5.31
C TYR A 137 -3.93 4.72 6.66
N LYS A 138 -2.99 5.67 6.63
CA LYS A 138 -2.53 6.43 7.79
C LYS A 138 -3.03 7.85 7.66
N TYR A 139 -3.71 8.36 8.67
CA TYR A 139 -4.10 9.77 8.70
C TYR A 139 -3.44 10.46 9.88
N TYR A 140 -3.13 11.73 9.72
CA TYR A 140 -2.41 12.49 10.74
C TYR A 140 -3.36 13.50 11.36
N PHE A 141 -3.91 13.18 12.53
CA PHE A 141 -4.77 14.13 13.26
C PHE A 141 -3.93 15.31 13.77
N LEU A 142 -4.04 16.45 13.09
CA LEU A 142 -3.57 17.73 13.62
C LEU A 142 -4.77 18.46 14.23
N ARG A 143 -4.84 18.46 15.57
CA ARG A 143 -5.99 18.96 16.38
C ARG A 143 -6.41 20.42 16.15
N PHE A 144 -5.74 21.19 15.29
CA PHE A 144 -5.97 22.63 15.13
C PHE A 144 -5.93 23.15 13.69
N ILE A 145 -5.75 22.29 12.69
CA ILE A 145 -5.69 22.69 11.28
C ILE A 145 -6.58 21.73 10.50
N ALA A 146 -7.46 22.25 9.64
CA ALA A 146 -8.30 21.47 8.73
C ALA A 146 -7.49 20.76 7.62
N SER A 147 -6.19 20.50 7.83
CA SER A 147 -5.37 19.75 6.90
C SER A 147 -5.66 18.27 7.09
N LYS A 148 -6.38 17.70 6.12
CA LYS A 148 -6.58 16.24 6.01
C LYS A 148 -5.28 15.60 5.50
N ARG A 149 -4.21 15.65 6.29
CA ARG A 149 -2.96 14.98 5.93
C ARG A 149 -3.15 13.48 6.09
N TYR A 150 -2.89 12.73 5.03
CA TYR A 150 -2.94 11.28 5.05
C TYR A 150 -1.97 10.68 4.04
N GLU A 151 -1.64 9.41 4.26
CA GLU A 151 -0.94 8.52 3.34
C GLU A 151 -1.81 7.28 3.10
N SER A 152 -1.95 6.89 1.85
CA SER A 152 -2.72 5.73 1.41
C SER A 152 -1.88 4.92 0.46
N PHE A 153 -1.53 3.70 0.87
CA PHE A 153 -0.81 2.73 0.07
C PHE A 153 -1.68 1.50 -0.09
N ASN A 154 -2.00 1.15 -1.33
CA ASN A 154 -2.72 -0.08 -1.65
C ASN A 154 -1.96 -0.82 -2.73
N ILE A 155 -1.79 -2.12 -2.56
CA ILE A 155 -1.27 -3.02 -3.57
C ILE A 155 -2.11 -4.27 -3.61
N GLN A 156 -2.43 -4.73 -4.82
CA GLN A 156 -3.10 -6.00 -5.09
C GLN A 156 -2.25 -6.78 -6.08
N VAL A 157 -2.04 -8.08 -5.79
CA VAL A 157 -1.19 -8.98 -6.56
C VAL A 157 -1.96 -10.25 -6.87
N ASN A 158 -2.23 -10.48 -8.15
CA ASN A 158 -3.04 -11.60 -8.61
C ASN A 158 -2.42 -12.24 -9.85
N ARG A 159 -2.60 -13.55 -9.99
CA ARG A 159 -2.22 -14.26 -11.23
C ARG A 159 -3.26 -14.01 -12.31
N VAL A 160 -2.81 -13.59 -13.50
CA VAL A 160 -3.65 -13.39 -14.70
C VAL A 160 -3.02 -14.16 -15.86
N GLY A 161 -3.52 -15.39 -16.09
CA GLY A 161 -2.93 -16.30 -17.08
C GLY A 161 -1.48 -16.67 -16.74
N ALA A 162 -0.57 -16.42 -17.67
CA ALA A 162 0.86 -16.72 -17.53
C ALA A 162 1.67 -15.62 -16.81
N LEU A 163 1.04 -14.50 -16.46
CA LEU A 163 1.68 -13.37 -15.80
C LEU A 163 1.03 -13.10 -14.44
N THR A 164 1.73 -12.35 -13.61
CA THR A 164 1.23 -11.81 -12.37
C THR A 164 1.05 -10.31 -12.54
N PHE A 165 -0.17 -9.86 -12.29
CA PHE A 165 -0.57 -8.46 -12.38
C PHE A 165 -0.53 -7.86 -10.98
N LEU A 166 0.13 -6.70 -10.87
CA LEU A 166 0.17 -5.88 -9.67
C LEU A 166 -0.53 -4.57 -9.97
N ARG A 167 -1.50 -4.19 -9.14
CA ARG A 167 -2.11 -2.87 -9.15
C ARG A 167 -1.77 -2.15 -7.87
N LEU A 168 -1.20 -0.97 -7.99
CA LEU A 168 -0.84 -0.10 -6.88
C LEU A 168 -1.63 1.20 -6.94
N ASN A 169 -2.09 1.67 -5.79
CA ASN A 169 -2.60 3.02 -5.62
C ASN A 169 -1.87 3.69 -4.46
N LEU A 170 -1.23 4.81 -4.76
CA LEU A 170 -0.45 5.61 -3.83
C LEU A 170 -1.07 6.99 -3.75
N ALA A 171 -1.50 7.42 -2.57
CA ALA A 171 -1.99 8.78 -2.38
C ALA A 171 -1.41 9.40 -1.13
N GLU A 172 -0.99 10.66 -1.22
CA GLU A 172 -0.55 11.45 -0.07
C GLU A 172 -1.14 12.85 -0.18
N SER A 173 -1.69 13.34 0.93
CA SER A 173 -2.31 14.67 1.04
C SER A 173 -1.60 15.51 2.09
N GLY A 174 -1.61 16.83 1.89
CA GLY A 174 -0.94 17.79 2.76
C GLY A 174 0.55 17.91 2.48
N LEU A 175 0.97 17.66 1.24
CA LEU A 175 2.35 17.80 0.80
C LEU A 175 2.69 19.28 0.57
N GLU A 176 3.80 19.75 1.15
CA GLU A 176 4.31 21.12 0.94
C GLU A 176 4.97 21.30 -0.44
N GLU A 177 5.40 20.19 -1.04
CA GLU A 177 6.10 20.15 -2.32
C GLU A 177 5.53 19.07 -3.24
N LYS A 178 5.71 19.25 -4.56
CA LYS A 178 5.36 18.26 -5.56
C LYS A 178 6.40 17.15 -5.56
N LYS A 179 6.11 16.05 -4.86
CA LYS A 179 6.98 14.88 -4.79
C LYS A 179 6.18 13.58 -4.91
N ALA A 180 6.87 12.48 -5.16
CA ALA A 180 6.23 11.17 -5.19
C ALA A 180 5.54 10.87 -3.84
N PRO A 181 4.26 10.45 -3.84
CA PRO A 181 3.53 10.13 -2.62
C PRO A 181 4.04 8.83 -2.00
N CYS A 182 3.91 8.68 -0.68
CA CYS A 182 4.19 7.43 0.03
C CYS A 182 5.65 6.95 -0.13
N SER A 183 6.62 7.87 -0.08
CA SER A 183 8.05 7.59 -0.34
C SER A 183 8.64 6.39 0.43
N TRP A 184 8.20 6.17 1.67
CA TRP A 184 8.62 5.03 2.50
C TRP A 184 8.23 3.68 1.87
N TYR A 185 7.03 3.60 1.29
CA TYR A 185 6.53 2.41 0.60
C TYR A 185 7.19 2.25 -0.78
N LEU A 186 7.36 3.35 -1.51
CA LEU A 186 8.05 3.37 -2.81
C LEU A 186 9.45 2.76 -2.72
N LYS A 187 10.21 3.11 -1.68
CA LYS A 187 11.55 2.56 -1.43
C LYS A 187 11.54 1.04 -1.21
N ARG A 188 10.45 0.49 -0.68
CA ARG A 188 10.29 -0.96 -0.43
C ARG A 188 9.72 -1.73 -1.62
N LEU A 189 9.36 -1.03 -2.69
CA LEU A 189 9.04 -1.63 -3.99
C LEU A 189 10.29 -1.87 -4.85
N SER A 190 11.50 -1.72 -4.30
CA SER A 190 12.79 -1.85 -4.98
C SER A 190 13.18 -3.30 -5.36
N ILE A 191 12.21 -4.15 -5.70
CA ILE A 191 12.46 -5.51 -6.17
C ILE A 191 12.57 -5.59 -7.69
N PHE A 192 12.07 -4.56 -8.39
CA PHE A 192 12.00 -4.51 -9.85
C PHE A 192 13.31 -4.00 -10.47
N GLU A 193 13.83 -4.74 -11.43
CA GLU A 193 15.09 -4.42 -12.10
C GLU A 193 14.99 -3.15 -12.95
N GLY A 194 15.98 -2.26 -12.84
CA GLY A 194 16.06 -1.02 -13.64
C GLY A 194 14.87 -0.06 -13.44
N PHE A 195 14.13 -0.22 -12.35
CA PHE A 195 12.88 0.49 -12.10
C PHE A 195 12.89 1.22 -10.77
N ASN A 196 13.53 2.41 -10.76
CA ASN A 196 13.35 3.37 -9.67
C ASN A 196 11.94 3.98 -9.76
N LEU A 197 11.05 3.46 -8.93
CA LEU A 197 9.62 3.79 -8.92
C LEU A 197 9.40 5.23 -8.45
N GLU A 198 10.15 5.67 -7.45
CA GLU A 198 10.11 7.04 -6.91
C GLU A 198 10.50 8.07 -7.97
N GLU A 199 11.63 7.86 -8.66
CA GLU A 199 12.10 8.76 -9.71
C GLU A 199 11.11 8.84 -10.89
N LYS A 200 10.53 7.71 -11.29
CA LYS A 200 9.55 7.68 -12.40
C LYS A 200 8.26 8.38 -12.04
N VAL A 201 7.76 8.17 -10.83
CA VAL A 201 6.56 8.87 -10.36
C VAL A 201 6.81 10.38 -10.29
N SER A 202 7.96 10.83 -9.78
CA SER A 202 8.31 12.25 -9.78
C SER A 202 8.35 12.85 -11.19
N LYS A 203 8.96 12.16 -12.17
CA LYS A 203 8.98 12.62 -13.57
C LYS A 203 7.59 12.74 -14.19
N GLU A 204 6.69 11.80 -13.91
CA GLU A 204 5.31 11.87 -14.38
C GLU A 204 4.56 13.05 -13.74
N ILE A 205 4.76 13.30 -12.45
CA ILE A 205 4.17 14.46 -11.75
C ILE A 205 4.62 15.77 -12.39
N ASP A 206 5.91 15.90 -12.68
CA ASP A 206 6.47 17.07 -13.37
C ASP A 206 5.90 17.23 -14.79
N ALA A 207 5.75 16.13 -15.52
CA ALA A 207 5.19 16.13 -16.88
C ALA A 207 3.70 16.48 -16.90
N GLY A 208 2.90 15.91 -16.00
CA GLY A 208 1.46 16.19 -15.87
C GLY A 208 1.17 17.64 -15.54
N TYR A 209 2.08 18.31 -14.82
CA TYR A 209 1.97 19.72 -14.51
C TYR A 209 2.18 20.62 -15.74
N ARG A 210 3.18 20.33 -16.58
CA ARG A 210 3.46 21.14 -17.79
C ARG A 210 2.27 21.19 -18.75
N MET A 211 1.40 20.18 -18.73
CA MET A 211 0.19 20.16 -19.55
C MET A 211 -0.96 21.00 -18.98
N GLN A 212 -0.97 21.27 -17.66
CA GLN A 212 -1.99 22.12 -17.01
C GLN A 212 -1.66 23.62 -17.15
N ASP A 213 -0.38 23.99 -17.23
CA ASP A 213 0.07 25.40 -17.39
C ASP A 213 -0.02 25.91 -18.84
N THR A 214 -0.27 25.04 -19.83
CA THR A 214 -0.40 25.40 -21.24
C THR A 214 -1.86 25.48 -21.73
N GLY A 215 -2.83 25.39 -20.81
CA GLY A 215 -4.26 25.44 -21.08
C GLY A 215 -4.90 26.77 -20.74
#